data_AF-A0A1G1NMW5-F1
#
_entry.id   AF-A0A1G1NMW5-F1
#
_cell.length_a   1.000
_cell.length_b   1.000
_cell.length_c   1.000
_cell.angle_alpha   90.00
_cell.angle_beta   90.00
_cell.angle_gamma   90.00
#
_symmetry.space_group_name_H-M   'P 1'
#
loop_
_entity.id
_entity.type
_entity.pdbx_description
1 polymer ?
#
loop_
_entity_poly.entity_id
_entity_poly.type
_entity_poly.pdbx_seq_one_letter_code
_entity_poly.pdbx_strand_id
1 'polypeptide(L)'
;MEAVNAYNLSIKKNPYNLILLDIEMPGINGLEILKKIRESEKTAGIRLGEGVPIIIVTAYEKRFLEAFNYGCDDYVLKPIDPDILVKKIEQKMRI
;
A
#
# COMPACT_ATOMS: atom_id res chain seq x y z
N MET A 1 -7.87 -1.09 -12.43
CA MET A 1 -7.94 -2.56 -12.22
C MET A 1 -6.57 -3.22 -12.32
N GLU A 2 -5.68 -2.70 -13.18
CA GLU A 2 -4.35 -3.26 -13.44
C GLU A 2 -3.49 -3.48 -12.18
N ALA A 3 -3.41 -2.51 -11.26
CA ALA A 3 -2.64 -2.65 -10.02
C ALA A 3 -3.07 -3.85 -9.16
N VAL A 4 -4.39 -4.06 -9.01
CA VAL A 4 -4.95 -5.21 -8.26
C VAL A 4 -4.63 -6.52 -8.98
N ASN A 5 -4.71 -6.55 -10.32
CA ASN A 5 -4.35 -7.72 -11.10
C ASN A 5 -2.86 -8.07 -10.97
N ALA A 6 -1.99 -7.06 -11.02
CA ALA A 6 -0.55 -7.22 -10.83
C ALA A 6 -0.23 -7.76 -9.43
N TYR A 7 -0.89 -7.23 -8.39
CA TYR A 7 -0.80 -7.75 -7.04
C TYR A 7 -1.23 -9.23 -6.96
N ASN A 8 -2.42 -9.56 -7.49
CA ASN A 8 -2.97 -10.91 -7.48
C ASN A 8 -2.12 -11.93 -8.25
N LEU A 9 -1.36 -11.49 -9.26
CA LEU A 9 -0.40 -12.33 -9.95
C LEU A 9 0.89 -12.50 -9.13
N SER A 10 1.35 -11.44 -8.45
CA SER A 10 2.56 -11.46 -7.64
C SER A 10 2.47 -12.48 -6.51
N ILE A 11 1.34 -12.54 -5.78
CA ILE A 11 1.14 -13.46 -4.65
C ILE A 11 1.27 -14.94 -5.03
N LYS A 12 1.11 -15.30 -6.32
CA LYS A 12 1.22 -16.67 -6.82
C LYS A 12 2.60 -17.03 -7.35
N LYS A 13 3.45 -16.04 -7.65
CA LYS A 13 4.74 -16.25 -8.33
C LYS A 13 5.90 -15.68 -7.54
N ASN A 14 5.89 -14.37 -7.33
CA ASN A 14 6.94 -13.64 -6.62
C ASN A 14 6.26 -12.49 -5.87
N PRO A 15 5.89 -12.71 -4.60
CA PRO A 15 5.19 -11.69 -3.81
C PRO A 15 6.03 -10.42 -3.69
N TYR A 16 5.38 -9.26 -3.80
CA TYR A 16 6.06 -8.00 -3.55
C TYR A 16 6.45 -7.88 -2.06
N ASN A 17 7.61 -7.30 -1.79
CA ASN A 17 8.07 -7.06 -0.42
C ASN A 17 7.52 -5.76 0.18
N LEU A 18 7.10 -4.82 -0.67
CA LEU A 18 6.54 -3.54 -0.28
C LEU A 18 5.79 -2.91 -1.47
N ILE A 19 4.73 -2.14 -1.18
CA ILE A 19 4.01 -1.33 -2.17
C ILE A 19 4.03 0.13 -1.73
N LEU A 20 4.47 1.01 -2.63
CA LEU A 20 4.20 2.45 -2.54
C LEU A 20 2.94 2.75 -3.36
N LEU A 21 1.91 3.31 -2.72
CA LEU A 21 0.62 3.53 -3.35
C LEU A 21 0.22 5.00 -3.30
N ASP A 22 0.16 5.64 -4.46
CA ASP A 22 -0.38 6.99 -4.59
C ASP A 22 -1.90 6.98 -4.43
N ILE A 23 -2.44 7.82 -3.55
CA ILE A 23 -3.90 7.99 -3.43
C ILE A 23 -4.45 8.81 -4.60
N GLU A 24 -3.65 9.73 -5.13
CA GLU A 24 -4.12 10.79 -6.02
C GLU A 24 -3.68 10.54 -7.45
N MET A 25 -4.43 9.68 -8.14
CA MET A 25 -4.20 9.37 -9.54
C MET A 25 -5.40 9.82 -10.39
N PRO A 26 -5.17 10.40 -11.58
CA PRO A 26 -6.26 10.70 -12.51
C PRO A 26 -7.07 9.44 -12.85
N GLY A 27 -8.38 9.48 -12.61
CA GLY A 27 -9.32 8.40 -12.97
C GLY A 27 -9.29 7.16 -12.08
N ILE A 28 -8.41 7.06 -11.09
CA ILE A 28 -8.32 5.90 -10.20
C ILE A 28 -8.05 6.34 -8.76
N ASN A 29 -8.92 5.93 -7.83
CA ASN A 29 -8.74 6.20 -6.40
C ASN A 29 -7.82 5.15 -5.76
N GLY A 30 -6.65 5.57 -5.26
CA GLY A 30 -5.71 4.65 -4.59
C GLY A 30 -6.30 3.97 -3.35
N LEU A 31 -7.24 4.61 -2.65
CA LEU A 31 -7.94 3.98 -1.51
C LEU A 31 -8.79 2.77 -1.94
N GLU A 32 -9.39 2.83 -3.13
CA GLU A 32 -10.12 1.68 -3.66
C GLU A 32 -9.19 0.53 -4.05
N ILE A 33 -7.98 0.85 -4.54
CA ILE A 33 -6.95 -0.15 -4.80
C ILE A 33 -6.53 -0.82 -3.49
N LEU A 34 -6.24 -0.03 -2.44
CA LEU A 34 -5.88 -0.54 -1.12
C LEU A 34 -6.94 -1.53 -0.61
N LYS A 35 -8.22 -1.14 -0.65
CA LYS A 35 -9.34 -2.02 -0.25
C LYS A 35 -9.33 -3.34 -1.02
N LYS A 36 -9.23 -3.28 -2.35
CA LYS A 36 -9.25 -4.48 -3.21
C LYS A 36 -8.04 -5.38 -2.98
N ILE A 37 -6.87 -4.81 -2.69
CA ILE A 37 -5.68 -5.59 -2.32
C ILE A 37 -5.93 -6.33 -1.00
N ARG A 38 -6.41 -5.64 0.04
CA ARG A 38 -6.71 -6.26 1.34
C ARG A 38 -7.85 -7.29 1.27
N GLU A 39 -8.85 -7.07 0.41
CA GLU A 39 -9.88 -8.06 0.11
C GLU A 39 -9.30 -9.31 -0.56
N SER A 40 -8.40 -9.13 -1.53
CA SER A 40 -7.72 -10.24 -2.21
C SER A 40 -6.84 -11.04 -1.23
N GLU A 41 -6.13 -10.35 -0.32
CA GLU A 41 -5.39 -10.98 0.79
C GLU A 41 -6.30 -11.83 1.66
N LYS A 42 -7.43 -11.25 2.10
CA LYS A 42 -8.41 -11.95 2.92
C LYS A 42 -8.95 -13.21 2.22
N THR A 43 -9.27 -13.13 0.93
CA THR A 43 -9.72 -14.28 0.13
C THR A 43 -8.62 -15.34 -0.02
N ALA A 44 -7.35 -14.93 -0.07
CA ALA A 44 -6.19 -15.82 -0.09
C ALA A 44 -5.84 -16.40 1.30
N GLY A 45 -6.57 -16.06 2.36
CA GLY A 45 -6.30 -16.50 3.72
C GLY A 45 -5.18 -15.75 4.43
N ILE A 46 -4.70 -14.65 3.85
CA ILE A 46 -3.68 -13.76 4.43
C ILE A 46 -4.38 -12.80 5.40
N ARG A 47 -3.91 -12.73 6.64
CA ARG A 47 -4.49 -11.84 7.65
C ARG A 47 -3.96 -10.42 7.49
N LEU A 48 -4.73 -9.45 8.00
CA LEU A 48 -4.27 -8.07 8.07
C LEU A 48 -2.98 -7.99 8.91
N GLY A 49 -1.94 -7.38 8.34
CA GLY A 49 -0.59 -7.31 8.95
C GLY A 49 0.35 -8.46 8.58
N GLU A 50 -0.14 -9.55 7.98
CA GLU A 50 0.69 -10.64 7.41
C GLU A 50 0.89 -10.48 5.89
N GLY A 51 0.13 -9.59 5.27
CA GLY A 51 0.21 -9.27 3.84
C GLY A 51 1.39 -8.37 3.48
N VAL A 52 1.38 -7.88 2.23
CA VAL A 52 2.43 -6.97 1.78
C VAL A 52 2.32 -5.64 2.55
N PRO A 53 3.43 -5.07 3.05
CA PRO A 53 3.44 -3.72 3.58
C PRO A 53 3.04 -2.69 2.50
N ILE A 54 2.05 -1.86 2.78
CA ILE A 54 1.59 -0.80 1.87
C ILE A 54 1.82 0.56 2.53
N ILE A 55 2.71 1.35 1.94
CA ILE A 55 2.96 2.74 2.32
C ILE A 55 2.23 3.65 1.34
N ILE A 56 1.36 4.49 1.88
CA ILE A 56 0.60 5.46 1.11
C ILE A 56 1.45 6.67 0.76
N VAL A 57 1.32 7.17 -0.45
CA VAL A 57 1.90 8.45 -0.87
C VAL A 57 0.75 9.42 -1.16
N THR A 58 0.72 10.59 -0.52
CA THR A 58 -0.38 11.55 -0.67
C THR A 58 0.06 12.99 -0.47
N ALA A 59 -0.62 13.96 -1.08
CA ALA A 59 -0.41 15.37 -0.78
C ALA A 59 -1.25 15.86 0.43
N TYR A 60 -2.17 15.04 0.97
CA TYR A 60 -3.12 15.47 2.00
C TYR A 60 -3.09 14.57 3.25
N GLU A 61 -2.78 15.17 4.41
CA GLU A 61 -2.76 14.46 5.70
C GLU A 61 -4.09 13.79 6.06
N LYS A 62 -5.24 14.39 5.70
CA LYS A 62 -6.56 13.81 6.02
C LYS A 62 -6.82 12.48 5.32
N ARG A 63 -6.24 12.27 4.12
CA ARG A 63 -6.43 11.03 3.35
C ARG A 63 -5.73 9.84 3.97
N PHE A 64 -4.67 10.08 4.72
CA PHE A 64 -3.95 9.03 5.43
C PHE A 64 -4.80 8.40 6.56
N LEU A 65 -5.53 9.20 7.33
CA LEU A 65 -6.42 8.67 8.38
C LEU A 65 -7.48 7.73 7.80
N GLU A 66 -8.01 8.07 6.61
CA GLU A 66 -8.93 7.21 5.87
C GLU A 66 -8.26 5.91 5.40
N ALA A 67 -7.03 6.00 4.89
CA ALA A 67 -6.26 4.85 4.44
C ALA A 67 -5.95 3.85 5.57
N PHE A 68 -5.69 4.33 6.78
CA PHE A 68 -5.47 3.45 7.93
C PHE A 68 -6.68 2.59 8.26
N ASN A 69 -7.89 3.13 8.11
CA ASN A 69 -9.13 2.36 8.29
C ASN A 69 -9.26 1.23 7.25
N TYR A 70 -8.52 1.30 6.15
CA TYR A 70 -8.45 0.29 5.10
C TYR A 70 -7.19 -0.58 5.17
N GLY A 71 -6.39 -0.43 6.23
CA GLY A 71 -5.25 -1.31 6.48
C GLY A 71 -3.97 -0.95 5.75
N CYS A 72 -3.70 0.34 5.49
CA CYS A 72 -2.34 0.76 5.14
C CYS A 72 -1.39 0.64 6.35
N ASP A 73 -0.10 0.46 6.10
CA ASP A 73 0.89 0.24 7.15
C ASP A 73 1.63 1.53 7.53
N ASP A 74 1.74 2.47 6.60
CA ASP A 74 2.33 3.79 6.80
C ASP A 74 1.93 4.75 5.67
N TYR A 75 2.43 5.98 5.74
CA TYR A 75 2.30 7.02 4.73
C TYR A 75 3.54 7.90 4.60
N VAL A 76 3.62 8.59 3.46
CA VAL A 76 4.58 9.63 3.14
C VAL A 76 3.84 10.79 2.47
N LEU A 77 4.13 12.01 2.90
CA LEU A 77 3.59 13.23 2.30
C LEU A 77 4.39 13.64 1.07
N LYS A 78 3.70 14.21 0.08
CA LYS A 78 4.33 14.91 -1.04
C LYS A 78 4.62 16.37 -0.63
N PRO A 79 5.76 16.96 -1.04
CA PRO A 79 6.87 16.34 -1.78
C PRO A 79 7.62 15.31 -0.92
N ILE A 80 8.03 14.20 -1.54
CA ILE A 80 8.67 13.09 -0.85
C ILE A 80 10.07 13.52 -0.39
N ASP A 81 10.32 13.39 0.91
CA ASP A 81 11.68 13.39 1.47
C ASP A 81 12.27 11.98 1.32
N PRO A 82 13.35 11.80 0.53
CA PRO A 82 13.97 10.49 0.32
C PRO A 82 14.46 9.82 1.61
N ASP A 83 14.99 10.59 2.56
CA ASP A 83 15.52 10.04 3.81
C ASP A 83 14.39 9.50 4.70
N ILE A 84 13.25 10.20 4.71
CA ILE A 84 12.04 9.74 5.40
C ILE A 84 11.48 8.49 4.73
N LEU A 85 11.41 8.47 3.39
CA LEU A 85 10.91 7.32 2.64
C LEU A 85 11.77 6.07 2.90
N VAL A 86 13.10 6.19 2.80
CA VAL A 86 14.02 5.07 3.03
C VAL A 86 13.87 4.52 4.44
N LYS A 87 13.85 5.39 5.47
CA LYS A 87 13.64 4.94 6.86
C LYS A 87 12.34 4.17 7.06
N LYS A 88 11.25 4.62 6.44
CA LYS A 88 9.95 3.93 6.51
C LYS A 88 9.98 2.58 5.79
N ILE A 89 10.61 2.52 4.62
CA ILE A 89 10.81 1.26 3.88
C ILE A 89 11.60 0.27 4.73
N GLU A 90 12.74 0.67 5.29
CA GLU A 90 13.58 -0.17 6.15
C GLU A 90 12.80 -0.68 7.38
N GLN A 91 12.04 0.21 8.04
CA GLN A 91 11.21 -0.14 9.19
C GLN A 91 10.15 -1.21 8.86
N LYS A 92 9.56 -1.14 7.65
CA LYS A 92 8.52 -2.09 7.21
C LYS A 92 9.09 -3.38 6.63
N MET A 93 10.26 -3.32 6.00
CA MET A 93 10.89 -4.48 5.41
C MET A 93 11.67 -5.33 6.42
N ARG A 94 11.99 -4.80 7.61
CA ARG A 94 12.77 -5.46 8.67
C ARG A 94 13.82 -6.41 8.09
N ILE A 95 14.81 -5.80 7.43
CA ILE A 95 16.09 -6.41 7.08
C ILE A 95 16.95 -6.54 8.35
#